data_AF-E7A2I2-F1
#
_entry.id   AF-E7A2I2-F1
#
_cell.length_a   1.000
_cell.length_b   1.000
_cell.length_c   1.000
_cell.angle_alpha   90.00
_cell.angle_beta   90.00
_cell.angle_gamma   90.00
#
_symmetry.space_group_name_H-M   'P 1'
#
loop_
_entity.id
_entity.type
_entity.pdbx_description
1 polymer ?
#
loop_
_entity_poly.entity_id
_entity_poly.type
_entity_poly.pdbx_seq_one_letter_code
_entity_poly.pdbx_strand_id
1 'polypeptide(L)'
;MAHPQTAFASSPQAGGVSVFSALNIIWLLHAALEGPISFIALFFTRSLQFKDEITNTMAIVLKLYATLSLSLSIICMLLYGLPDYLPGKRAAAILLLLYHGVASSVLLNAEPFIDFAFPQMLAKHGVTVEAVAGVAHGFMSLLTVSWWQASLGAVRAYGGGAAPGAAGPSGAAPKKGGKRK
;
A
#
# COMPACT_ATOMS: atom_id res chain seq x y z
N MET A 1 -36.53 9.78 -25.75
CA MET A 1 -35.08 9.88 -25.50
C MET A 1 -34.85 9.61 -24.02
N ALA A 2 -34.39 8.40 -23.67
CA ALA A 2 -34.25 7.96 -22.29
C ALA A 2 -32.80 8.08 -21.82
N HIS A 3 -32.60 8.69 -20.65
CA HIS A 3 -31.31 8.90 -19.98
C HIS A 3 -30.65 7.57 -19.55
N PRO A 4 -29.36 7.34 -19.86
CA PRO A 4 -28.59 6.22 -19.32
C PRO A 4 -27.91 6.67 -18.00
N GLN A 5 -28.58 6.51 -16.86
CA GLN A 5 -27.96 6.78 -15.54
C GLN A 5 -28.11 5.65 -14.50
N THR A 6 -28.59 4.47 -14.88
CA THR A 6 -28.85 3.40 -13.89
C THR A 6 -27.85 2.23 -13.91
N ALA A 7 -26.76 2.30 -14.68
CA ALA A 7 -25.79 1.20 -14.78
C ALA A 7 -24.91 0.98 -13.53
N PHE A 8 -25.01 1.83 -12.50
CA PHE A 8 -24.27 1.68 -11.24
C PHE A 8 -25.14 1.19 -10.06
N ALA A 9 -26.44 0.95 -10.28
CA ALA A 9 -27.33 0.48 -9.23
C ALA A 9 -27.32 -1.05 -9.15
N SER A 10 -26.73 -1.56 -8.07
CA SER A 10 -27.00 -2.85 -7.45
C SER A 10 -26.83 -4.10 -8.32
N SER A 11 -25.59 -4.59 -8.42
CA SER A 11 -25.39 -6.04 -8.54
C SER A 11 -25.67 -6.69 -7.19
N PRO A 12 -26.43 -7.82 -7.15
CA PRO A 12 -26.83 -8.47 -5.92
C PRO A 12 -25.60 -9.00 -5.18
N GLN A 13 -25.65 -8.84 -3.88
CA GLN A 13 -24.73 -9.28 -2.84
C GLN A 13 -24.26 -10.73 -3.06
N ALA A 14 -23.19 -10.91 -3.82
CA ALA A 14 -22.46 -12.17 -3.89
C ALA A 14 -21.67 -12.33 -2.59
N GLY A 15 -22.30 -12.98 -1.61
CA GLY A 15 -21.69 -13.59 -0.42
C GLY A 15 -20.57 -12.83 0.26
N GLY A 16 -20.89 -11.92 1.19
CA GLY A 16 -20.06 -11.60 2.37
C GLY A 16 -18.56 -11.33 2.17
N VAL A 17 -18.11 -10.90 0.98
CA VAL A 17 -16.71 -10.47 0.79
C VAL A 17 -16.60 -9.06 1.35
N SER A 18 -15.91 -8.91 2.48
CA SER A 18 -15.69 -7.59 3.07
C SER A 18 -14.97 -6.69 2.06
N VAL A 19 -15.65 -5.63 1.63
CA VAL A 19 -15.10 -4.59 0.73
C VAL A 19 -13.96 -3.82 1.41
N PHE A 20 -13.92 -3.87 2.74
CA PHE A 20 -12.91 -3.29 3.60
C PHE A 20 -12.16 -4.39 4.34
N SER A 21 -10.90 -4.63 3.99
CA SER A 21 -10.04 -5.48 4.80
C SER A 21 -9.58 -4.74 6.06
N ALA A 22 -9.58 -5.40 7.22
CA ALA A 22 -8.94 -4.88 8.43
C ALA A 22 -7.44 -4.55 8.20
N LEU A 23 -6.84 -5.21 7.21
CA LEU A 23 -5.49 -4.94 6.74
C LEU A 23 -5.34 -3.57 6.06
N ASN A 24 -6.40 -2.79 5.86
CA ASN A 24 -6.26 -1.38 5.46
C ASN A 24 -5.54 -0.52 6.50
N ILE A 25 -5.37 -1.02 7.72
CA ILE A 25 -4.52 -0.38 8.71
C ILE A 25 -3.08 -0.18 8.23
N ILE A 26 -2.58 -0.94 7.24
CA ILE A 26 -1.23 -0.75 6.67
C ILE A 26 -1.03 0.67 6.11
N TRP A 27 -2.08 1.28 5.56
CA TRP A 27 -2.03 2.62 4.99
C TRP A 27 -1.82 3.67 6.09
N LEU A 28 -2.53 3.50 7.21
CA LEU A 28 -2.36 4.34 8.38
C LEU A 28 -1.04 4.07 9.09
N LEU A 29 -0.60 2.82 9.13
CA LEU A 29 0.68 2.43 9.73
C LEU A 29 1.85 3.08 8.98
N HIS A 30 1.83 3.06 7.64
CA HIS A 30 2.81 3.79 6.85
C HIS A 30 2.78 5.30 7.15
N ALA A 31 1.60 5.92 7.12
CA ALA A 31 1.47 7.35 7.40
C ALA A 31 1.94 7.72 8.82
N ALA A 32 1.72 6.84 9.80
CA ALA A 32 2.15 7.03 11.18
C ALA A 32 3.67 6.87 11.38
N LEU A 33 4.29 5.93 10.66
CA LEU A 33 5.74 5.72 10.69
C LEU A 33 6.50 6.81 9.94
N GLU A 34 6.10 7.08 8.69
CA GLU A 34 6.85 7.94 7.78
C GLU A 34 6.47 9.41 7.88
N GLY A 35 5.22 9.73 8.23
CA GLY A 35 4.73 11.10 8.29
C GLY A 35 5.53 12.01 9.23
N PRO A 36 5.73 11.64 10.52
CA PRO A 36 6.50 12.43 11.47
C PRO A 36 7.98 12.56 11.07
N ILE A 37 8.59 11.47 10.60
CA ILE A 37 10.01 11.44 10.20
C ILE A 37 10.23 12.35 9.00
N SER A 38 9.37 12.24 7.99
CA SER A 38 9.41 13.07 6.78
C SER A 38 9.19 14.54 7.10
N PHE A 39 8.26 14.85 8.01
CA PHE A 39 8.03 16.22 8.46
C PHE A 39 9.27 16.83 9.12
N ILE A 40 9.90 16.09 10.05
CA ILE A 40 11.12 16.53 10.72
C ILE A 40 12.26 16.69 9.70
N ALA A 41 12.43 15.72 8.80
CA ALA A 41 13.48 15.77 7.78
C ALA A 41 13.30 16.95 6.80
N LEU A 42 12.06 17.37 6.52
CA LEU A 42 11.78 18.47 5.61
C LEU A 42 12.03 19.85 6.23
N PHE A 43 11.56 20.06 7.47
CA PHE A 43 11.62 21.36 8.15
C PHE A 43 12.84 21.54 9.05
N PHE A 44 13.35 20.45 9.64
CA PHE A 44 14.45 20.45 10.61
C PHE A 44 15.66 19.66 10.09
N THR A 45 15.93 19.71 8.77
CA THR A 45 16.98 18.93 8.11
C THR A 45 18.37 19.10 8.75
N ARG A 46 18.73 20.33 9.16
CA ARG A 46 20.05 20.63 9.76
C ARG A 46 20.11 20.36 11.27
N SER A 47 18.98 20.08 11.90
CA SER A 47 18.90 19.73 13.33
C SER A 47 19.02 18.21 13.57
N LEU A 48 19.09 17.42 12.50
CA LEU A 48 19.36 15.98 12.56
C LEU A 48 20.81 15.75 12.95
N GLN A 49 21.02 14.93 13.98
CA GLN A 49 22.35 14.54 14.46
C GLN A 49 22.91 13.42 13.58
N PHE A 50 23.41 13.79 12.41
CA PHE A 50 24.25 12.90 11.61
C PHE A 50 25.68 12.88 12.17
N LYS A 51 26.35 11.74 12.04
CA LYS A 51 27.76 11.60 12.48
C LYS A 51 28.72 12.51 11.72
N ASP A 52 28.43 12.77 10.45
CA ASP A 52 29.19 13.68 9.59
C ASP A 52 28.43 14.98 9.32
N GLU A 53 29.17 16.03 8.97
CA GLU A 53 28.58 17.32 8.60
C GLU A 53 27.71 17.20 7.33
N ILE A 54 26.46 17.66 7.39
CA ILE A 54 25.54 17.62 6.26
C ILE A 54 25.99 18.62 5.19
N THR A 55 26.52 18.12 4.08
CA THR A 55 26.82 18.95 2.90
C THR A 55 25.54 19.51 2.26
N ASN A 56 25.63 20.64 1.54
CA ASN A 56 24.48 21.25 0.87
C ASN A 56 23.79 20.28 -0.12
N THR A 57 24.56 19.46 -0.82
CA THR A 57 24.02 18.44 -1.74
C THR A 57 23.18 17.41 -0.98
N MET A 58 23.67 16.92 0.17
CA MET A 58 22.94 15.98 1.01
C MET A 58 21.66 16.59 1.56
N ALA A 59 21.69 17.85 2.00
CA ALA A 59 20.51 18.56 2.48
C ALA A 59 19.41 18.68 1.42
N ILE A 60 19.77 18.92 0.15
CA ILE A 60 18.80 18.97 -0.96
C ILE A 60 18.18 17.59 -1.20
N VAL A 61 18.99 16.53 -1.27
CA VAL A 61 18.51 15.16 -1.47
C VAL A 61 17.58 14.72 -0.33
N LEU A 62 17.93 15.03 0.92
CA LEU A 62 17.10 14.74 2.08
C LEU A 62 15.74 15.45 2.01
N LYS A 63 15.71 16.72 1.58
CA LYS A 63 14.45 17.46 1.42
C LYS A 63 13.57 16.92 0.30
N LEU A 64 14.16 16.53 -0.84
CA LEU A 64 13.43 15.90 -1.93
C LEU A 64 12.83 14.55 -1.49
N TYR A 65 13.61 13.74 -0.78
CA TYR A 65 13.15 12.47 -0.21
C TYR A 65 12.05 12.68 0.82
N ALA A 66 12.23 13.62 1.76
CA ALA A 66 11.24 13.96 2.78
C ALA A 66 9.92 14.45 2.16
N THR A 67 9.99 15.25 1.08
CA THR A 67 8.81 15.69 0.33
C THR A 67 8.08 14.51 -0.30
N LEU A 68 8.81 13.59 -0.93
CA LEU A 68 8.25 12.38 -1.53
C LEU A 68 7.58 11.50 -0.47
N SER A 69 8.26 11.20 0.63
CA SER A 69 7.71 10.33 1.69
C SER A 69 6.52 10.98 2.42
N LEU A 70 6.54 12.31 2.62
CA LEU A 70 5.38 13.04 3.15
C LEU A 70 4.18 12.99 2.19
N SER A 71 4.42 13.17 0.89
CA SER A 71 3.35 13.07 -0.12
C SER A 71 2.75 11.66 -0.18
N LEU A 72 3.57 10.62 -0.01
CA LEU A 72 3.13 9.23 0.04
C LEU A 72 2.30 8.94 1.30
N SER A 73 2.69 9.50 2.45
CA SER A 73 1.94 9.43 3.70
C SER A 73 0.55 10.05 3.57
N ILE A 74 0.44 11.22 2.91
CA ILE A 74 -0.84 11.87 2.63
C ILE A 74 -1.70 10.97 1.72
N ILE A 75 -1.15 10.46 0.62
CA ILE A 75 -1.87 9.54 -0.28
C ILE A 75 -2.39 8.32 0.48
N CYS A 76 -1.59 7.75 1.38
CA CYS A 76 -2.01 6.61 2.19
C CYS A 76 -3.18 6.94 3.14
N MET A 77 -3.22 8.14 3.73
CA MET A 77 -4.39 8.58 4.50
C MET A 77 -5.66 8.63 3.64
N LEU A 78 -5.56 9.09 2.38
CA LEU A 78 -6.70 9.13 1.45
C LEU A 78 -7.13 7.73 1.00
N LEU A 79 -6.17 6.82 0.78
CA LEU A 79 -6.43 5.46 0.31
C LEU A 79 -7.05 4.55 1.39
N TYR A 80 -6.92 4.90 2.66
CA TYR A 80 -7.50 4.14 3.77
C TYR A 80 -9.02 3.94 3.62
N GLY A 81 -9.75 4.98 3.20
CA GLY A 81 -11.19 4.94 3.02
C GLY A 81 -11.66 4.36 1.68
N LEU A 82 -10.75 4.03 0.76
CA LEU A 82 -11.09 3.55 -0.58
C LEU A 82 -11.28 2.03 -0.63
N PRO A 83 -12.20 1.52 -1.48
CA PRO A 83 -12.36 0.08 -1.69
C PRO A 83 -11.10 -0.62 -2.23
N ASP A 84 -10.86 -1.85 -1.77
CA ASP A 84 -9.63 -2.61 -2.04
C ASP A 84 -9.48 -3.11 -3.49
N TYR A 85 -10.57 -3.10 -4.26
CA TYR A 85 -10.59 -3.53 -5.65
C TYR A 85 -10.17 -2.44 -6.65
N LEU A 86 -10.02 -1.19 -6.21
CA LEU A 86 -9.68 -0.10 -7.11
C LEU A 86 -8.25 -0.26 -7.66
N PRO A 87 -8.05 -0.18 -8.99
CA PRO A 87 -6.74 -0.37 -9.59
C PRO A 87 -5.71 0.66 -9.10
N GLY A 88 -6.14 1.89 -8.80
CA GLY A 88 -5.28 2.92 -8.21
C GLY A 88 -4.75 2.56 -6.82
N LYS A 89 -5.60 1.95 -5.96
CA LYS A 89 -5.17 1.50 -4.62
C LYS A 89 -4.18 0.35 -4.71
N ARG A 90 -4.34 -0.54 -5.69
CA ARG A 90 -3.40 -1.62 -5.96
C ARG A 90 -2.06 -1.13 -6.50
N ALA A 91 -2.06 -0.12 -7.39
CA ALA A 91 -0.83 0.51 -7.87
C ALA A 91 -0.05 1.14 -6.71
N ALA A 92 -0.73 1.83 -5.79
CA ALA A 92 -0.12 2.39 -4.59
C ALA A 92 0.44 1.30 -3.65
N ALA A 93 -0.17 0.12 -3.58
CA ALA A 93 0.34 -1.00 -2.78
C ALA A 93 1.65 -1.55 -3.35
N ILE A 94 1.78 -1.66 -4.68
CA ILE A 94 3.03 -2.07 -5.32
C ILE A 94 4.12 -1.01 -5.08
N LEU A 95 3.76 0.27 -5.17
CA LEU A 95 4.67 1.38 -4.85
C LEU A 95 5.20 1.27 -3.40
N LEU A 96 4.30 1.07 -2.43
CA LEU A 96 4.68 0.87 -1.03
C LEU A 96 5.56 -0.37 -0.85
N LEU A 97 5.23 -1.48 -1.50
CA LEU A 97 6.01 -2.71 -1.43
C LEU A 97 7.44 -2.49 -1.91
N LEU A 98 7.60 -1.86 -3.08
CA LEU A 98 8.90 -1.57 -3.65
C LEU A 98 9.68 -0.57 -2.78
N TYR A 99 9.04 0.52 -2.37
CA TYR A 99 9.64 1.53 -1.50
C TYR A 99 10.14 0.91 -0.19
N HIS A 100 9.30 0.18 0.53
CA HIS A 100 9.67 -0.43 1.81
C HIS A 100 10.71 -1.55 1.65
N GLY A 101 10.64 -2.34 0.58
CA GLY A 101 11.63 -3.39 0.29
C GLY A 101 13.01 -2.82 -0.02
N VAL A 102 13.08 -1.78 -0.84
CA VAL A 102 14.33 -1.08 -1.16
C VAL A 102 14.85 -0.33 0.07
N ALA A 103 13.99 0.39 0.80
CA ALA A 103 14.36 1.13 2.01
C ALA A 103 14.91 0.19 3.10
N SER A 104 14.29 -0.96 3.33
CA SER A 104 14.78 -1.98 4.26
C SER A 104 16.17 -2.48 3.86
N SER A 105 16.38 -2.77 2.57
CA SER A 105 17.68 -3.20 2.06
C SER A 105 18.76 -2.12 2.22
N VAL A 106 18.43 -0.86 1.91
CA VAL A 106 19.35 0.27 2.07
C VAL A 106 19.70 0.49 3.53
N LEU A 107 18.73 0.51 4.44
CA LEU A 107 18.94 0.76 5.87
C LEU A 107 19.73 -0.35 6.57
N LEU A 108 19.50 -1.62 6.17
CA LEU A 108 20.24 -2.75 6.73
C LEU A 108 21.69 -2.85 6.22
N ASN A 109 21.98 -2.26 5.05
CA ASN A 109 23.35 -2.21 4.50
C ASN A 109 24.06 -0.87 4.77
N ALA A 110 23.37 0.13 5.30
CA ALA A 110 23.95 1.43 5.59
C ALA A 110 24.84 1.37 6.84
N GLU A 111 25.96 2.09 6.80
CA GLU A 111 26.72 2.37 8.02
C GLU A 111 25.89 3.24 8.96
N PRO A 112 26.00 3.08 10.30
CA PRO A 112 25.16 3.82 11.22
C PRO A 112 25.46 5.31 11.13
N PHE A 113 24.48 6.10 10.75
CA PHE A 113 24.61 7.52 10.42
C PHE A 113 23.89 8.43 11.41
N ILE A 114 23.01 7.89 12.27
CA ILE A 114 22.31 8.66 13.31
C ILE A 114 23.04 8.50 14.64
N ASP A 115 23.42 9.64 15.24
CA ASP A 115 24.08 9.67 16.55
C ASP A 115 23.04 9.91 17.66
N PHE A 116 21.95 9.13 17.66
CA PHE A 116 20.96 9.18 18.73
C PHE A 116 21.36 8.21 19.83
N ALA A 117 21.38 8.67 21.08
CA ALA A 117 21.71 7.85 22.24
C ALA A 117 20.61 6.79 22.48
N PHE A 118 20.68 5.67 21.74
CA PHE A 118 19.84 4.51 22.03
C PHE A 118 20.23 3.96 23.41
N PRO A 119 19.27 3.44 24.20
CA PRO A 119 19.56 2.96 25.54
C PRO A 119 20.69 1.92 25.50
N GLN A 120 21.70 2.14 26.35
CA GLN A 120 22.97 1.38 26.43
C GLN A 120 22.80 -0.15 26.48
N MET A 121 21.60 -0.65 26.78
CA MET A 121 21.19 -2.06 26.71
C MET A 121 21.14 -2.65 25.28
N LEU A 122 20.65 -1.89 24.30
CA LEU A 122 20.55 -2.35 22.89
C LEU A 122 21.86 -2.16 22.12
N ALA A 123 22.63 -1.12 22.47
CA ALA A 123 23.98 -0.91 21.95
C ALA A 123 24.91 -2.11 22.25
N LYS A 124 24.73 -2.78 23.40
CA LYS A 124 25.45 -4.02 23.77
C LYS A 124 25.12 -5.22 22.87
N HIS A 125 23.98 -5.20 22.20
CA HIS A 125 23.54 -6.24 21.26
C HIS A 125 23.74 -5.85 19.79
N GLY A 126 24.42 -4.72 19.51
CA GLY A 126 24.66 -4.26 18.14
C GLY A 126 23.39 -3.75 17.41
N VAL A 127 22.29 -3.50 18.13
CA VAL A 127 21.06 -3.00 17.53
C VAL A 127 21.15 -1.49 17.37
N THR A 128 21.27 -1.04 16.13
CA THR A 128 21.28 0.38 15.76
C THR A 128 19.88 0.86 15.38
N VAL A 129 19.69 2.18 15.36
CA VAL A 129 18.40 2.81 14.98
C VAL A 129 18.04 2.43 13.54
N GLU A 130 19.05 2.36 12.69
CA GLU A 130 18.97 2.00 11.28
C GLU A 130 18.53 0.54 11.11
N ALA A 131 19.04 -0.37 11.95
CA ALA A 131 18.61 -1.77 11.94
C ALA A 131 17.14 -1.91 12.35
N VAL A 132 16.69 -1.19 13.38
CA VAL A 132 15.27 -1.18 13.80
C VAL A 132 14.39 -0.59 12.70
N ALA A 133 14.80 0.53 12.10
CA ALA A 133 14.08 1.14 11.00
C ALA A 133 14.03 0.22 9.77
N GLY A 134 15.14 -0.44 9.43
CA GLY A 134 15.24 -1.40 8.34
C GLY A 134 14.34 -2.61 8.55
N VAL A 135 14.27 -3.15 9.77
CA VAL A 135 13.34 -4.25 10.12
C VAL A 135 11.89 -3.77 10.07
N ALA A 136 11.57 -2.57 10.57
CA ALA A 136 10.22 -2.02 10.51
C ALA A 136 9.73 -1.86 9.06
N HIS A 137 10.58 -1.35 8.17
CA HIS A 137 10.31 -1.27 6.73
C HIS A 137 10.17 -2.65 6.09
N GLY A 138 11.02 -3.61 6.47
CA GLY A 138 10.90 -5.01 6.03
C GLY A 138 9.57 -5.62 6.44
N PHE A 139 9.13 -5.41 7.68
CA PHE A 139 7.84 -5.87 8.17
C PHE A 139 6.66 -5.21 7.43
N MET A 140 6.75 -3.91 7.14
CA MET A 140 5.77 -3.20 6.31
C MET A 140 5.63 -3.80 4.92
N SER A 141 6.73 -4.23 4.30
CA SER A 141 6.70 -4.91 3.01
C SER A 141 5.92 -6.23 3.08
N LEU A 142 6.13 -7.02 4.14
CA LEU A 142 5.42 -8.29 4.36
C LEU A 142 3.93 -8.08 4.62
N LEU A 143 3.57 -7.04 5.38
CA LEU A 143 2.17 -6.67 5.60
C LEU A 143 1.49 -6.24 4.30
N THR A 144 2.21 -5.52 3.45
CA THR A 144 1.71 -5.09 2.12
C THR A 144 1.45 -6.29 1.22
N VAL A 145 2.35 -7.29 1.20
CA VAL A 145 2.12 -8.56 0.47
C VAL A 145 0.94 -9.33 1.09
N SER A 146 0.83 -9.37 2.41
CA SER A 146 -0.27 -10.04 3.10
C SER A 146 -1.62 -9.41 2.74
N TRP A 147 -1.71 -8.08 2.71
CA TRP A 147 -2.88 -7.34 2.23
C TRP A 147 -3.15 -7.61 0.74
N TRP A 148 -2.09 -7.66 -0.08
CA TRP A 148 -2.22 -7.95 -1.51
C TRP A 148 -2.88 -9.31 -1.73
N GLN A 149 -2.44 -10.34 -1.01
CA GLN A 149 -3.01 -11.69 -1.10
C GLN A 149 -4.45 -11.73 -0.58
N ALA A 150 -4.72 -11.10 0.57
CA ALA A 150 -6.06 -11.06 1.18
C ALA A 150 -7.09 -10.35 0.29
N SER A 151 -6.68 -9.31 -0.47
CA SER A 151 -7.57 -8.53 -1.33
C SER A 151 -7.86 -9.19 -2.70
N LEU A 152 -7.19 -10.29 -3.07
CA LEU A 152 -7.40 -10.97 -4.37
C LEU A 152 -8.83 -11.50 -4.53
N GLY A 153 -9.46 -11.97 -3.45
CA GLY A 153 -10.85 -12.43 -3.48
C GLY A 153 -11.82 -11.32 -3.86
N ALA A 154 -11.65 -10.12 -3.27
CA ALA A 154 -12.44 -8.94 -3.61
C ALA A 154 -12.18 -8.49 -5.05
N VAL A 155 -10.93 -8.50 -5.52
CA VAL A 155 -10.63 -8.18 -6.92
C VAL A 155 -11.25 -9.16 -7.89
N ARG A 156 -11.25 -10.47 -7.61
CA ARG A 156 -11.92 -11.44 -8.48
C ARG A 156 -13.43 -11.26 -8.49
N ALA A 157 -14.03 -10.98 -7.33
CA ALA A 157 -15.48 -10.75 -7.22
C ALA A 157 -15.94 -9.52 -8.01
N TYR A 158 -15.16 -8.42 -7.98
CA TYR A 158 -15.53 -7.15 -8.63
C TYR A 158 -14.91 -6.95 -10.03
N GLY A 159 -13.76 -7.57 -10.31
CA GLY A 159 -13.07 -7.58 -11.60
C GLY A 159 -13.59 -8.65 -12.57
N GLY A 160 -14.38 -9.62 -12.08
CA GLY A 160 -15.06 -10.63 -12.90
C GLY A 160 -16.10 -10.07 -13.88
N GLY A 161 -16.39 -8.76 -13.84
CA GLY A 161 -17.20 -8.09 -14.87
C GLY A 161 -16.46 -7.76 -16.17
N ALA A 162 -15.15 -7.97 -16.23
CA ALA A 162 -14.31 -7.57 -17.38
C ALA A 162 -13.41 -8.69 -17.92
N ALA A 163 -13.87 -9.94 -17.87
CA ALA A 163 -13.23 -11.05 -18.59
C ALA A 163 -14.04 -11.41 -19.85
N PRO A 164 -13.52 -11.23 -21.08
CA PRO A 164 -14.13 -11.77 -22.28
C PRO A 164 -13.87 -13.29 -22.33
N GLY A 165 -14.71 -14.07 -21.66
CA GLY A 165 -14.46 -15.50 -21.53
C GLY A 165 -15.50 -16.26 -20.73
N ALA A 166 -16.79 -15.98 -20.91
CA ALA A 166 -17.86 -16.83 -20.41
C ALA A 166 -19.09 -16.73 -21.34
N ALA A 167 -18.91 -17.13 -22.60
CA ALA A 167 -20.02 -17.68 -23.35
C ALA A 167 -20.42 -19.00 -22.67
N GLY A 168 -21.35 -18.93 -21.72
CA GLY A 168 -22.04 -20.12 -21.25
C GLY A 168 -22.71 -20.81 -22.45
N PRO A 169 -22.77 -22.16 -22.48
CA PRO A 169 -23.47 -22.84 -23.55
C PRO A 169 -24.93 -22.38 -23.51
N SER A 170 -25.38 -21.83 -24.63
CA SER A 170 -26.73 -21.40 -24.89
C SER A 170 -27.71 -22.56 -24.68
N GLY A 171 -28.23 -22.67 -23.47
CA GLY A 171 -29.37 -23.50 -23.15
C GLY A 171 -30.63 -22.93 -23.80
N ALA A 172 -30.91 -23.34 -25.03
CA ALA A 172 -32.22 -23.18 -25.67
C ALA A 172 -32.50 -24.37 -26.59
N ALA A 173 -32.86 -25.51 -26.00
CA ALA A 173 -33.50 -26.59 -26.74
C ALA A 173 -34.93 -26.14 -27.14
N PRO A 174 -35.35 -26.30 -28.41
CA PRO A 174 -36.67 -25.84 -28.84
C PRO A 174 -37.78 -26.75 -28.28
N LYS A 175 -38.82 -26.10 -27.74
CA LYS A 175 -40.06 -26.73 -27.26
C LYS A 175 -40.67 -27.63 -28.34
N LYS A 176 -40.84 -28.92 -28.01
CA LYS A 176 -41.64 -29.88 -28.77
C LYS A 176 -43.12 -29.61 -28.49
N GLY A 177 -43.86 -29.14 -29.49
CA GLY A 177 -45.33 -29.09 -29.52
C GLY A 177 -45.78 -29.12 -30.98
N GLY A 178 -46.82 -29.80 -31.41
CA GLY A 178 -47.78 -30.69 -30.77
C GLY A 178 -48.48 -31.48 -31.87
N LYS A 179 -49.18 -32.55 -31.50
CA LYS A 179 -49.97 -33.41 -32.38
C LYS A 179 -50.95 -32.57 -33.22
N ARG A 180 -51.03 -32.83 -34.52
CA ARG A 180 -52.27 -32.67 -35.29
C ARG A 180 -52.65 -34.02 -35.88
N LYS A 181 -53.91 -34.38 -35.61
CA LYS A 181 -54.64 -35.52 -36.17
C LYS A 181 -54.85 -35.34 -37.66
#